data_AF-A0A2M8CHC3-F1
#
_entry.id   AF-A0A2M8CHC3-F1
#
_cell.length_a   1.000
_cell.length_b   1.000
_cell.length_c   1.000
_cell.angle_alpha   90.00
_cell.angle_beta   90.00
_cell.angle_gamma   90.00
#
_symmetry.space_group_name_H-M   'P 1'
#
loop_
_entity.id
_entity.type
_entity.pdbx_description
1 polymer ?
#
loop_
_entity_poly.entity_id
_entity_poly.type
_entity_poly.pdbx_seq_one_letter_code
_entity_poly.pdbx_strand_id
1 'polypeptide(L)'
;MNKLLLCAILIASLNLFSQDTLTFMQYNLLNYGNYTDYCTSINNNIEEKDQYISTIVQYLQPDVFTVNEVAGSEAIHQHLLDQAVNAGGSDKYKMANFIHVASPYLVNLLFYDHHKLTLHSHVIAQSLIRDVDVYKLYYNSNDLESGDTAFVVCVVAHLKAGNNSADADKRNTMAQNTMTFLENYGDDENYLLSGDFNVYTSSEEAYQIFTQYSNSSLRFSDPIDKPGAWNNNSAFASYHTQSTHSTSSGCPSTGGMDDRFDFILMSNNLKFGVKHLTYVPGSYHAVGQDGLHFNKDITASPTNTSVPPDVLTALYGNSDHLPVTLKLTVDKTLGVTDWIATDFQNIRFNNPVSSKIRLTITTTKPTKLYVELLNLCGKVVFKHTENLISGQNQLDLNVEGIPAGMYLMKMSGENKKTVTRKLVIN
;
A
#
# COMPACT_ATOMS: atom_id res chain seq x y z
N MET A 1 4.15 -50.38 -1.72
CA MET A 1 3.59 -49.03 -1.96
C MET A 1 3.71 -48.20 -0.70
N ASN A 2 4.02 -46.91 -0.83
CA ASN A 2 3.71 -45.82 0.13
C ASN A 2 4.70 -45.47 1.26
N LYS A 3 5.97 -45.21 0.93
CA LYS A 3 6.73 -44.13 1.61
C LYS A 3 7.34 -43.13 0.62
N LEU A 4 7.84 -43.61 -0.53
CA LEU A 4 8.31 -42.76 -1.63
C LEU A 4 7.19 -41.94 -2.31
N LEU A 5 5.95 -42.44 -2.33
CA LEU A 5 4.80 -41.70 -2.88
C LEU A 5 4.41 -40.51 -2.00
N LEU A 6 4.66 -40.56 -0.69
CA LEU A 6 4.30 -39.49 0.26
C LEU A 6 5.25 -38.29 0.16
N CYS A 7 6.55 -38.53 -0.11
CA CYS A 7 7.51 -37.44 -0.32
C CYS A 7 7.34 -36.75 -1.69
N ALA A 8 6.89 -37.48 -2.73
CA ALA A 8 6.62 -36.90 -4.04
C ALA A 8 5.37 -36.01 -4.06
N ILE A 9 4.39 -36.30 -3.20
CA ILE A 9 3.16 -35.49 -3.06
C ILE A 9 3.41 -34.21 -2.23
N LEU A 10 4.40 -34.20 -1.33
CA LEU A 10 4.72 -33.01 -0.53
C LEU A 10 5.50 -31.92 -1.28
N ILE A 11 6.17 -32.26 -2.38
CA ILE A 11 6.99 -31.30 -3.17
C ILE A 11 6.17 -30.68 -4.32
N ALA A 12 5.01 -31.25 -4.66
CA ALA A 12 4.17 -30.83 -5.78
C ALA A 12 3.23 -29.63 -5.47
N SER A 13 3.30 -29.04 -4.27
CA SER A 13 2.37 -27.98 -3.83
C SER A 13 3.03 -26.65 -3.45
N LEU A 14 4.33 -26.47 -3.66
CA LEU A 14 4.98 -25.17 -3.45
C LEU A 14 5.01 -24.36 -4.75
N ASN A 15 3.83 -23.89 -5.19
CA ASN A 15 3.79 -22.68 -6.00
C ASN A 15 4.02 -21.50 -5.06
N LEU A 16 5.28 -21.17 -4.77
CA LEU A 16 5.64 -19.88 -4.20
C LEU A 16 5.48 -18.85 -5.32
N PHE A 17 4.28 -18.32 -5.49
CA PHE A 17 4.17 -17.01 -6.11
C PHE A 17 4.78 -16.01 -5.13
N SER A 18 5.74 -15.20 -5.59
CA SER A 18 6.19 -14.05 -4.82
C SER A 18 5.02 -13.05 -4.78
N GLN A 19 4.12 -13.20 -3.82
CA GLN A 19 3.11 -12.19 -3.53
C GLN A 19 3.83 -11.01 -2.90
N ASP A 20 3.83 -9.89 -3.61
CA ASP A 20 4.27 -8.63 -3.04
C ASP A 20 3.24 -8.16 -1.99
N THR A 21 3.67 -7.24 -1.14
CA THR A 21 2.80 -6.63 -0.13
C THR A 21 2.84 -5.12 -0.26
N LEU A 22 1.69 -4.48 -0.05
CA LEU A 22 1.56 -3.05 0.14
C LEU A 22 1.32 -2.77 1.62
N THR A 23 2.20 -1.98 2.23
CA THR A 23 2.01 -1.42 3.58
C THR A 23 1.29 -0.08 3.43
N PHE A 24 0.10 0.03 4.01
CA PHE A 24 -0.67 1.28 4.07
C PHE A 24 -0.48 1.92 5.45
N MET A 25 -0.23 3.22 5.47
CA MET A 25 -0.09 4.02 6.69
C MET A 25 -0.98 5.27 6.63
N GLN A 26 -1.74 5.52 7.69
CA GLN A 26 -2.46 6.78 7.91
C GLN A 26 -1.90 7.48 9.15
N TYR A 27 -1.70 8.80 9.09
CA TYR A 27 -1.21 9.56 10.23
C TYR A 27 -1.71 11.03 10.27
N ASN A 28 -2.39 11.44 11.35
CA ASN A 28 -2.57 12.86 11.62
C ASN A 28 -1.24 13.49 12.09
N LEU A 29 -0.75 14.50 11.35
CA LEU A 29 0.55 15.10 11.58
C LEU A 29 0.54 16.31 12.53
N LEU A 30 -0.58 16.67 13.15
CA LEU A 30 -0.72 17.80 14.07
C LEU A 30 -0.16 19.12 13.50
N ASN A 31 -1.01 19.87 12.80
CA ASN A 31 -0.69 21.19 12.25
C ASN A 31 0.67 21.29 11.52
N TYR A 32 1.05 20.30 10.71
CA TYR A 32 2.34 20.31 10.03
C TYR A 32 2.48 21.52 9.08
N GLY A 33 3.45 22.38 9.38
CA GLY A 33 3.68 23.64 8.66
C GLY A 33 2.55 24.68 8.79
N ASN A 34 1.55 24.42 9.64
CA ASN A 34 0.47 25.35 9.94
C ASN A 34 0.71 25.95 11.33
N TYR A 35 0.85 27.27 11.40
CA TYR A 35 1.08 27.96 12.67
C TYR A 35 -0.13 28.81 13.07
N THR A 36 -0.51 28.71 14.33
CA THR A 36 -1.59 29.47 14.99
C THR A 36 -1.03 30.22 16.20
N ASP A 37 -1.88 30.99 16.89
CA ASP A 37 -1.47 31.71 18.10
C ASP A 37 -1.03 30.79 19.24
N TYR A 38 -1.45 29.52 19.24
CA TYR A 38 -1.12 28.54 20.28
C TYR A 38 -0.22 27.40 19.78
N CYS A 39 -0.29 27.09 18.48
CA CYS A 39 0.57 26.12 17.82
C CYS A 39 1.58 26.85 16.94
N THR A 40 2.74 27.16 17.50
CA THR A 40 3.75 28.05 16.94
C THR A 40 4.99 27.27 16.46
N SER A 41 5.92 27.96 15.78
CA SER A 41 7.21 27.36 15.40
C SER A 41 8.11 27.00 16.60
N ILE A 42 7.75 27.37 17.82
CA ILE A 42 8.48 27.03 19.05
C ILE A 42 8.02 25.68 19.61
N ASN A 43 6.74 25.35 19.50
CA ASN A 43 6.16 24.12 20.08
C ASN A 43 5.59 23.14 19.04
N ASN A 44 5.72 23.45 17.75
CA ASN A 44 5.40 22.58 16.63
C ASN A 44 6.33 22.84 15.44
N ASN A 45 7.64 22.92 15.70
CA ASN A 45 8.64 23.30 14.71
C ASN A 45 8.68 22.33 13.51
N ILE A 46 8.57 22.85 12.29
CA ILE A 46 8.55 22.01 11.08
C ILE A 46 9.85 21.22 10.87
N GLU A 47 11.02 21.80 11.16
CA GLU A 47 12.31 21.13 10.95
C GLU A 47 12.51 19.97 11.92
N GLU A 48 12.01 20.09 13.16
CA GLU A 48 11.98 18.98 14.11
C GLU A 48 11.03 17.87 13.65
N LYS A 49 9.83 18.25 13.18
CA LYS A 49 8.85 17.31 12.62
C LYS A 49 9.40 16.58 11.39
N ASP A 50 10.20 17.22 10.55
CA ASP A 50 10.87 16.58 9.42
C ASP A 50 11.70 15.37 9.88
N GLN A 51 12.50 15.55 10.94
CA GLN A 51 13.34 14.48 11.49
C GLN A 51 12.51 13.37 12.10
N TYR A 52 11.43 13.71 12.82
CA TYR A 52 10.55 12.71 13.42
C TYR A 52 9.81 11.90 12.36
N ILE A 53 9.20 12.56 11.38
CA ILE A 53 8.49 11.90 10.27
C ILE A 53 9.48 11.05 9.47
N SER A 54 10.68 11.54 9.20
CA SER A 54 11.73 10.78 8.53
C SER A 54 12.05 9.48 9.27
N THR A 55 12.25 9.55 10.60
CA THR A 55 12.52 8.39 11.46
C THR A 55 11.37 7.38 11.38
N ILE A 56 10.12 7.84 11.45
CA ILE A 56 8.91 7.00 11.42
C ILE A 56 8.73 6.35 10.04
N VAL A 57 8.86 7.11 8.95
CA VAL A 57 8.75 6.62 7.57
C VAL A 57 9.87 5.62 7.27
N GLN A 58 11.10 5.88 7.72
CA GLN A 58 12.22 4.96 7.55
C GLN A 58 12.00 3.63 8.30
N TYR A 59 11.39 3.67 9.48
CA TYR A 59 11.05 2.49 10.27
C TYR A 59 9.90 1.68 9.63
N LEU A 60 8.83 2.35 9.20
CA LEU A 60 7.61 1.68 8.73
C LEU A 60 7.65 1.31 7.25
N GLN A 61 8.45 2.02 6.43
CA GLN A 61 8.57 1.82 4.99
C GLN A 61 7.21 1.66 4.28
N PRO A 62 6.23 2.56 4.48
CA PRO A 62 4.91 2.43 3.86
C PRO A 62 5.04 2.42 2.33
N ASP A 63 4.13 1.75 1.64
CA ASP A 63 3.97 1.84 0.18
C ASP A 63 2.90 2.87 -0.20
N VAL A 64 1.93 3.09 0.70
CA VAL A 64 0.98 4.22 0.66
C VAL A 64 0.99 4.89 2.03
N PHE A 65 1.21 6.20 2.04
CA PHE A 65 1.20 7.02 3.24
C PHE A 65 0.24 8.20 3.07
N THR A 66 -0.85 8.17 3.81
CA THR A 66 -1.86 9.24 3.85
C THR A 66 -1.77 10.01 5.16
N VAL A 67 -2.03 11.31 5.08
CA VAL A 67 -1.91 12.21 6.24
C VAL A 67 -3.10 13.12 6.41
N ASN A 68 -3.36 13.53 7.65
CA ASN A 68 -4.21 14.67 7.98
C ASN A 68 -3.36 15.82 8.56
N GLU A 69 -3.96 17.01 8.61
CA GLU A 69 -3.41 18.21 9.27
C GLU A 69 -2.10 18.76 8.72
N VAL A 70 -2.01 18.85 7.41
CA VAL A 70 -0.94 19.60 6.74
C VAL A 70 -1.47 20.99 6.37
N ALA A 71 -0.64 22.04 6.46
CA ALA A 71 -1.01 23.37 5.95
C ALA A 71 -1.41 23.30 4.48
N GLY A 72 -2.42 24.05 4.05
CA GLY A 72 -2.82 24.11 2.63
C GLY A 72 -1.89 24.95 1.75
N SER A 73 -0.63 24.56 1.65
CA SER A 73 0.38 25.23 0.83
C SER A 73 1.22 24.20 0.07
N GLU A 74 1.21 24.26 -1.26
CA GLU A 74 2.00 23.36 -2.11
C GLU A 74 3.50 23.41 -1.78
N ALA A 75 4.01 24.57 -1.35
CA ALA A 75 5.40 24.70 -0.92
C ALA A 75 5.69 23.87 0.36
N ILE A 76 4.76 23.85 1.31
CA ILE A 76 4.86 23.02 2.52
C ILE A 76 4.69 21.53 2.18
N HIS A 77 3.82 21.21 1.21
CA HIS A 77 3.64 19.83 0.75
C HIS A 77 4.91 19.29 0.09
N GLN A 78 5.53 20.09 -0.78
CA GLN A 78 6.80 19.75 -1.42
C GLN A 78 7.94 19.66 -0.38
N HIS A 79 7.97 20.57 0.61
CA HIS A 79 8.91 20.48 1.73
C HIS A 79 8.75 19.17 2.51
N LEU A 80 7.52 18.79 2.88
CA LEU A 80 7.24 17.52 3.57
C LEU A 80 7.71 16.31 2.75
N LEU A 81 7.46 16.34 1.44
CA LEU A 81 7.96 15.31 0.54
C LEU A 81 9.48 15.22 0.61
N ASP A 82 10.19 16.33 0.37
CA ASP A 82 11.63 16.32 0.16
C ASP A 82 12.44 16.18 1.46
N GLN A 83 12.03 16.85 2.53
CA GLN A 83 12.79 16.92 3.78
C GLN A 83 12.46 15.78 4.75
N ALA A 84 11.25 15.22 4.68
CA ALA A 84 10.80 14.21 5.63
C ALA A 84 10.55 12.85 4.97
N VAL A 85 9.63 12.78 4.00
CA VAL A 85 9.20 11.50 3.40
C VAL A 85 10.29 10.88 2.51
N ASN A 86 10.99 11.71 1.74
CA ASN A 86 12.14 11.37 0.90
C ASN A 86 13.47 11.85 1.50
N ALA A 87 13.53 11.99 2.83
CA ALA A 87 14.73 12.40 3.54
C ALA A 87 15.97 11.57 3.15
N GLY A 88 17.15 12.21 3.25
CA GLY A 88 18.42 11.55 2.91
C GLY A 88 18.65 11.34 1.41
N GLY A 89 17.87 12.02 0.55
CA GLY A 89 17.99 11.92 -0.90
C GLY A 89 17.32 10.68 -1.50
N SER A 90 16.38 10.08 -0.76
CA SER A 90 15.51 9.02 -1.29
C SER A 90 14.67 9.57 -2.44
N ASP A 91 14.44 8.76 -3.47
CA ASP A 91 13.49 9.05 -4.54
C ASP A 91 12.28 8.10 -4.52
N LYS A 92 12.09 7.36 -3.42
CA LYS A 92 11.09 6.30 -3.28
C LYS A 92 9.66 6.80 -3.43
N TYR A 93 9.32 7.96 -2.87
CA TYR A 93 7.95 8.44 -2.78
C TYR A 93 7.64 9.51 -3.82
N LYS A 94 6.44 9.45 -4.40
CA LYS A 94 5.78 10.59 -5.04
C LYS A 94 4.58 11.02 -4.22
N MET A 95 4.16 12.27 -4.40
CA MET A 95 2.95 12.82 -3.79
C MET A 95 1.85 12.95 -4.83
N ALA A 96 0.60 12.80 -4.41
CA ALA A 96 -0.55 13.13 -5.23
C ALA A 96 -0.65 14.65 -5.49
N ASN A 97 -1.35 15.02 -6.56
CA ASN A 97 -1.62 16.43 -6.86
C ASN A 97 -2.53 17.03 -5.78
N PHE A 98 -2.25 18.27 -5.37
CA PHE A 98 -3.08 18.99 -4.42
C PHE A 98 -4.29 19.62 -5.13
N ILE A 99 -5.50 19.25 -4.69
CA ILE A 99 -6.76 19.89 -5.12
C ILE A 99 -7.59 20.16 -3.86
N HIS A 100 -8.45 21.17 -3.90
CA HIS A 100 -9.34 21.48 -2.79
C HIS A 100 -10.62 22.13 -3.28
N VAL A 101 -11.68 21.96 -2.50
CA VAL A 101 -12.98 22.63 -2.67
C VAL A 101 -13.34 23.38 -1.39
N ALA A 102 -13.10 22.78 -0.22
CA ALA A 102 -13.16 23.48 1.06
C ALA A 102 -12.00 24.46 1.22
N SER A 103 -12.10 25.36 2.21
CA SER A 103 -10.97 26.22 2.57
C SER A 103 -9.78 25.37 3.02
N PRO A 104 -8.59 25.50 2.40
CA PRO A 104 -7.47 24.60 2.64
C PRO A 104 -6.68 25.02 3.89
N TYR A 105 -7.34 25.11 5.05
CA TYR A 105 -6.66 25.46 6.29
C TYR A 105 -5.77 24.30 6.80
N LEU A 106 -6.39 23.13 6.97
CA LEU A 106 -5.71 21.86 7.26
C LEU A 106 -6.20 20.83 6.25
N VAL A 107 -5.28 20.27 5.49
CA VAL A 107 -5.57 19.40 4.34
C VAL A 107 -5.02 17.99 4.55
N ASN A 108 -5.51 17.07 3.72
CA ASN A 108 -4.98 15.73 3.61
C ASN A 108 -3.98 15.66 2.46
N LEU A 109 -3.04 14.72 2.52
CA LEU A 109 -2.16 14.39 1.40
C LEU A 109 -2.01 12.87 1.28
N LEU A 110 -1.58 12.42 0.10
CA LEU A 110 -1.18 11.04 -0.15
C LEU A 110 0.21 11.01 -0.79
N PHE A 111 1.09 10.22 -0.18
CA PHE A 111 2.39 9.81 -0.70
C PHE A 111 2.34 8.32 -1.06
N TYR A 112 3.06 7.91 -2.10
CA TYR A 112 3.09 6.52 -2.55
C TYR A 112 4.46 6.14 -3.09
N ASP A 113 4.86 4.89 -2.86
CA ASP A 113 6.06 4.32 -3.48
C ASP A 113 5.83 4.19 -4.99
N HIS A 114 6.48 5.07 -5.77
CA HIS A 114 6.23 5.13 -7.21
C HIS A 114 6.85 3.95 -7.98
N HIS A 115 7.70 3.15 -7.33
CA HIS A 115 8.18 1.90 -7.89
C HIS A 115 7.07 0.85 -7.93
N LYS A 116 6.15 0.85 -6.96
CA LYS A 116 5.05 -0.13 -6.88
C LYS A 116 3.73 0.39 -7.39
N LEU A 117 3.46 1.68 -7.25
CA LEU A 117 2.15 2.26 -7.49
C LEU A 117 2.25 3.47 -8.42
N THR A 118 1.18 3.72 -9.15
CA THR A 118 0.99 4.97 -9.90
C THR A 118 -0.36 5.57 -9.58
N LEU A 119 -0.40 6.89 -9.35
CA LEU A 119 -1.64 7.63 -9.19
C LEU A 119 -2.44 7.62 -10.49
N HIS A 120 -3.68 7.14 -10.44
CA HIS A 120 -4.63 7.16 -11.55
C HIS A 120 -5.48 8.43 -11.56
N SER A 121 -6.06 8.77 -10.40
CA SER A 121 -6.95 9.92 -10.27
C SER A 121 -7.06 10.39 -8.82
N HIS A 122 -7.35 11.68 -8.65
CA HIS A 122 -7.64 12.31 -7.37
C HIS A 122 -8.92 13.16 -7.53
N VAL A 123 -9.92 12.94 -6.68
CA VAL A 123 -11.20 13.68 -6.63
C VAL A 123 -11.60 13.95 -5.17
N ILE A 124 -12.54 14.89 -4.96
CA ILE A 124 -13.06 15.22 -3.62
C ILE A 124 -14.47 14.65 -3.45
N ALA A 125 -14.69 13.86 -2.41
CA ALA A 125 -15.98 13.24 -2.12
C ALA A 125 -16.97 14.18 -1.42
N GLN A 126 -16.48 15.01 -0.50
CA GLN A 126 -17.29 16.00 0.20
C GLN A 126 -16.42 17.13 0.76
N SER A 127 -17.03 18.29 1.03
CA SER A 127 -16.31 19.53 1.38
C SER A 127 -17.02 20.38 2.44
N LEU A 128 -17.88 19.80 3.29
CA LEU A 128 -18.71 20.57 4.23
C LEU A 128 -17.88 21.45 5.18
N ILE A 129 -16.78 20.90 5.69
CA ILE A 129 -15.90 21.56 6.67
C ILE A 129 -14.45 21.44 6.22
N ARG A 130 -14.09 20.22 5.83
CA ARG A 130 -12.83 19.84 5.23
C ARG A 130 -13.14 18.94 4.06
N ASP A 131 -12.19 18.84 3.15
CA ASP A 131 -12.29 17.89 2.04
C ASP A 131 -12.07 16.46 2.54
N VAL A 132 -12.80 15.51 1.94
CA VAL A 132 -12.49 14.08 1.99
C VAL A 132 -11.96 13.70 0.61
N ASP A 133 -10.69 13.38 0.55
CA ASP A 133 -9.96 13.09 -0.68
C ASP A 133 -10.17 11.63 -1.08
N VAL A 134 -10.34 11.37 -2.37
CA VAL A 134 -10.42 10.03 -2.95
C VAL A 134 -9.34 9.87 -3.99
N TYR A 135 -8.32 9.09 -3.65
CA TYR A 135 -7.19 8.76 -4.51
C TYR A 135 -7.34 7.35 -5.06
N LYS A 136 -7.33 7.20 -6.38
CA LYS A 136 -7.24 5.89 -7.03
C LYS A 136 -5.80 5.68 -7.48
N LEU A 137 -5.18 4.61 -7.01
CA LEU A 137 -3.87 4.15 -7.48
C LEU A 137 -4.02 2.80 -8.16
N TYR A 138 -3.12 2.51 -9.10
CA TYR A 138 -2.94 1.17 -9.62
C TYR A 138 -1.55 0.65 -9.31
N TYR A 139 -1.46 -0.67 -9.18
CA TYR A 139 -0.21 -1.38 -9.02
C TYR A 139 0.53 -1.44 -10.35
N ASN A 140 1.82 -1.14 -10.34
CA ASN A 140 2.67 -1.23 -11.51
C ASN A 140 2.93 -2.71 -11.79
N SER A 141 1.94 -3.44 -12.33
CA SER A 141 2.03 -4.87 -12.60
C SER A 141 2.77 -5.16 -13.91
N ASN A 142 3.28 -6.38 -14.06
CA ASN A 142 3.98 -6.80 -15.29
C ASN A 142 3.05 -7.04 -16.49
N ASP A 143 1.75 -7.19 -16.24
CA ASP A 143 0.68 -7.34 -17.22
C ASP A 143 -0.08 -6.03 -17.50
N LEU A 144 0.40 -4.90 -17.00
CA LEU A 144 -0.23 -3.58 -17.17
C LEU A 144 -0.48 -3.22 -18.65
N GLU A 145 0.43 -3.56 -19.56
CA GLU A 145 0.25 -3.37 -21.01
C GLU A 145 -0.95 -4.14 -21.59
N SER A 146 -1.34 -5.23 -20.93
CA SER A 146 -2.53 -6.02 -21.28
C SER A 146 -3.82 -5.45 -20.66
N GLY A 147 -3.74 -4.33 -19.94
CA GLY A 147 -4.86 -3.64 -19.29
C GLY A 147 -5.31 -4.28 -17.98
N ASP A 148 -4.52 -5.20 -17.41
CA ASP A 148 -4.86 -5.92 -16.18
C ASP A 148 -3.93 -5.49 -15.05
N THR A 149 -4.50 -5.02 -13.93
CA THR A 149 -3.76 -4.59 -12.73
C THR A 149 -4.67 -4.55 -11.49
N ALA A 150 -4.06 -4.47 -10.31
CA ALA A 150 -4.73 -4.24 -9.05
C ALA A 150 -4.92 -2.72 -8.82
N PHE A 151 -6.15 -2.30 -8.53
CA PHE A 151 -6.44 -0.93 -8.08
C PHE A 151 -6.63 -0.89 -6.57
N VAL A 152 -6.23 0.21 -5.94
CA VAL A 152 -6.58 0.57 -4.55
C VAL A 152 -7.13 1.98 -4.54
N VAL A 153 -8.27 2.17 -3.87
CA VAL A 153 -8.89 3.48 -3.70
C VAL A 153 -8.77 3.89 -2.24
N CYS A 154 -8.03 4.97 -2.00
CA CYS A 154 -7.74 5.51 -0.68
C CYS A 154 -8.67 6.70 -0.45
N VAL A 155 -9.62 6.56 0.48
CA VAL A 155 -10.54 7.62 0.90
C VAL A 155 -10.00 8.19 2.20
N VAL A 156 -9.52 9.43 2.18
CA VAL A 156 -8.82 10.05 3.31
C VAL A 156 -9.71 11.13 3.92
N ALA A 157 -10.12 10.93 5.18
CA ALA A 157 -11.02 11.82 5.88
C ALA A 157 -10.36 12.47 7.09
N HIS A 158 -10.65 13.74 7.33
CA HIS A 158 -10.46 14.38 8.63
C HIS A 158 -11.80 14.96 9.07
N LEU A 159 -12.58 14.15 9.78
CA LEU A 159 -13.95 14.51 10.15
C LEU A 159 -13.96 15.61 11.21
N LYS A 160 -15.13 16.21 11.47
CA LYS A 160 -15.26 17.30 12.43
C LYS A 160 -14.77 16.90 13.83
N ALA A 161 -13.80 17.64 14.37
CA ALA A 161 -13.35 17.50 15.76
C ALA A 161 -14.37 18.01 16.79
N GLY A 162 -14.19 17.65 18.07
CA GLY A 162 -15.03 18.08 19.19
C GLY A 162 -16.08 17.04 19.60
N ASN A 163 -16.62 17.17 20.82
CA ASN A 163 -17.40 16.11 21.48
C ASN A 163 -18.87 16.46 21.76
N ASN A 164 -19.37 17.59 21.26
CA ASN A 164 -20.78 17.95 21.43
C ASN A 164 -21.65 17.36 20.30
N SER A 165 -22.97 17.38 20.50
CA SER A 165 -23.94 16.84 19.53
C SER A 165 -23.81 17.48 18.15
N ALA A 166 -23.58 18.80 18.07
CA ALA A 166 -23.46 19.49 16.78
C ALA A 166 -22.19 19.08 16.02
N ASP A 167 -21.12 18.70 16.73
CA ASP A 167 -19.92 18.15 16.12
C ASP A 167 -20.17 16.74 15.57
N ALA A 168 -20.88 15.90 16.33
CA ALA A 168 -21.31 14.56 15.89
C ALA A 168 -22.23 14.63 14.65
N ASP A 169 -23.19 15.55 14.61
CA ASP A 169 -24.09 15.76 13.46
C ASP A 169 -23.32 16.17 12.20
N LYS A 170 -22.27 16.99 12.36
CA LYS A 170 -21.38 17.38 11.26
C LYS A 170 -20.55 16.20 10.76
N ARG A 171 -19.99 15.37 11.67
CA ARG A 171 -19.31 14.13 11.27
C ARG A 171 -20.24 13.19 10.50
N ASN A 172 -21.47 13.04 10.98
CA ASN A 172 -22.49 12.23 10.30
C ASN A 172 -22.78 12.75 8.89
N THR A 173 -22.97 14.06 8.74
CA THR A 173 -23.19 14.68 7.41
C THR A 173 -21.99 14.46 6.48
N MET A 174 -20.76 14.62 6.97
CA MET A 174 -19.54 14.35 6.19
C MET A 174 -19.47 12.88 5.77
N ALA A 175 -19.79 11.95 6.67
CA ALA A 175 -19.83 10.51 6.38
C ALA A 175 -20.89 10.18 5.31
N GLN A 176 -22.11 10.72 5.44
CA GLN A 176 -23.20 10.50 4.48
C GLN A 176 -22.85 11.02 3.08
N ASN A 177 -22.31 12.25 3.00
CA ASN A 177 -21.86 12.81 1.72
C ASN A 177 -20.78 11.95 1.08
N THR A 178 -19.82 11.47 1.89
CA THR A 178 -18.75 10.58 1.41
C THR A 178 -19.30 9.29 0.85
N MET A 179 -20.18 8.59 1.58
CA MET A 179 -20.76 7.33 1.12
C MET A 179 -21.65 7.51 -0.12
N THR A 180 -22.44 8.59 -0.16
CA THR A 180 -23.27 8.95 -1.33
C THR A 180 -22.40 9.23 -2.56
N PHE A 181 -21.26 9.89 -2.38
CA PHE A 181 -20.29 10.09 -3.46
C PHE A 181 -19.74 8.75 -3.96
N LEU A 182 -19.28 7.88 -3.04
CA LEU A 182 -18.69 6.58 -3.40
C LEU A 182 -19.68 5.67 -4.13
N GLU A 183 -20.97 5.72 -3.78
CA GLU A 183 -22.04 5.01 -4.47
C GLU A 183 -22.16 5.39 -5.94
N ASN A 184 -21.88 6.64 -6.29
CA ASN A 184 -21.86 7.11 -7.68
C ASN A 184 -20.47 6.98 -8.34
N TYR A 185 -19.40 6.93 -7.55
CA TYR A 185 -18.03 6.81 -8.04
C TYR A 185 -17.70 5.38 -8.49
N GLY A 186 -18.22 4.38 -7.77
CA GLY A 186 -18.10 2.96 -8.09
C GLY A 186 -18.22 2.11 -6.83
N ASP A 187 -19.21 1.25 -6.73
CA ASP A 187 -19.50 0.52 -5.48
C ASP A 187 -18.71 -0.78 -5.29
N ASP A 188 -17.90 -1.14 -6.29
CA ASP A 188 -17.18 -2.40 -6.36
C ASP A 188 -15.69 -2.13 -6.60
N GLU A 189 -14.97 -1.57 -5.63
CA GLU A 189 -13.51 -1.37 -5.70
C GLU A 189 -12.82 -1.80 -4.39
N ASN A 190 -11.49 -1.86 -4.41
CA ASN A 190 -10.69 -2.06 -3.20
C ASN A 190 -10.56 -0.74 -2.43
N TYR A 191 -11.52 -0.45 -1.56
CA TYR A 191 -11.51 0.78 -0.77
C TYR A 191 -10.81 0.60 0.57
N LEU A 192 -9.92 1.53 0.89
CA LEU A 192 -9.48 1.84 2.24
C LEU A 192 -10.01 3.21 2.61
N LEU A 193 -10.83 3.30 3.66
CA LEU A 193 -11.30 4.55 4.23
C LEU A 193 -10.50 4.81 5.51
N SER A 194 -9.67 5.85 5.51
CA SER A 194 -8.71 6.11 6.57
C SER A 194 -8.71 7.57 7.02
N GLY A 195 -8.29 7.79 8.25
CA GLY A 195 -8.06 9.13 8.77
C GLY A 195 -8.40 9.29 10.25
N ASP A 196 -8.24 10.52 10.71
CA ASP A 196 -8.79 10.98 11.97
C ASP A 196 -10.30 11.23 11.83
N PHE A 197 -11.08 10.32 12.43
CA PHE A 197 -12.54 10.39 12.40
C PHE A 197 -13.13 11.16 13.57
N ASN A 198 -12.37 11.48 14.61
CA ASN A 198 -12.86 12.18 15.80
C ASN A 198 -14.16 11.55 16.40
N VAL A 199 -14.37 10.24 16.22
CA VAL A 199 -15.54 9.52 16.73
C VAL A 199 -15.24 8.89 18.09
N TYR A 200 -16.17 9.03 19.04
CA TYR A 200 -15.93 8.62 20.44
C TYR A 200 -16.45 7.20 20.72
N THR A 201 -17.44 6.77 19.95
CA THR A 201 -18.09 5.46 20.12
C THR A 201 -18.40 4.84 18.78
N SER A 202 -18.45 3.52 18.71
CA SER A 202 -18.93 2.82 17.52
C SER A 202 -20.41 3.10 17.25
N SER A 203 -21.21 3.49 18.25
CA SER A 203 -22.62 3.86 18.07
C SER A 203 -22.84 5.24 17.45
N GLU A 204 -21.78 6.02 17.27
CA GLU A 204 -21.90 7.33 16.65
C GLU A 204 -22.30 7.19 15.17
N GLU A 205 -23.26 8.01 14.73
CA GLU A 205 -23.90 7.84 13.42
C GLU A 205 -22.88 7.88 12.27
N ALA A 206 -21.87 8.73 12.34
CA ALA A 206 -20.80 8.77 11.33
C ALA A 206 -20.08 7.42 11.14
N TYR A 207 -19.75 6.74 12.25
CA TYR A 207 -19.10 5.42 12.19
C TYR A 207 -20.08 4.35 11.67
N GLN A 208 -21.35 4.44 12.07
CA GLN A 208 -22.41 3.55 11.59
C GLN A 208 -22.68 3.73 10.09
N ILE A 209 -22.59 4.96 9.57
CA ILE A 209 -22.73 5.23 8.14
C ILE A 209 -21.65 4.49 7.34
N PHE A 210 -20.41 4.42 7.83
CA PHE A 210 -19.37 3.66 7.14
C PHE A 210 -19.53 2.14 7.30
N THR A 211 -19.87 1.66 8.49
CA THR A 211 -19.83 0.22 8.81
C THR A 211 -21.14 -0.51 8.55
N GLN A 212 -22.25 0.23 8.46
CA GLN A 212 -23.61 -0.30 8.25
C GLN A 212 -24.33 0.36 7.07
N TYR A 213 -23.59 0.97 6.14
CA TYR A 213 -24.15 1.58 4.93
C TYR A 213 -25.13 0.65 4.21
N SER A 214 -26.26 1.13 3.70
CA SER A 214 -27.31 0.27 3.14
C SER A 214 -26.79 -0.62 2.00
N ASN A 215 -26.02 -0.07 1.06
CA ASN A 215 -25.31 -0.82 0.02
C ASN A 215 -24.17 -1.66 0.62
N SER A 216 -24.36 -2.98 0.65
CA SER A 216 -23.40 -3.93 1.23
C SER A 216 -22.05 -4.01 0.52
N SER A 217 -21.98 -3.65 -0.77
CA SER A 217 -20.72 -3.64 -1.53
C SER A 217 -19.78 -2.53 -1.08
N LEU A 218 -20.35 -1.43 -0.58
CA LEU A 218 -19.64 -0.26 -0.05
C LEU A 218 -19.48 -0.24 1.47
N ARG A 219 -20.04 -1.22 2.20
CA ARG A 219 -19.85 -1.30 3.65
C ARG A 219 -18.37 -1.51 3.97
N PHE A 220 -17.88 -0.67 4.87
CA PHE A 220 -16.55 -0.81 5.42
C PHE A 220 -16.56 -1.75 6.64
N SER A 221 -15.52 -2.57 6.74
CA SER A 221 -15.22 -3.36 7.94
C SER A 221 -14.05 -2.74 8.68
N ASP A 222 -14.16 -2.69 10.00
CA ASP A 222 -13.04 -2.36 10.90
C ASP A 222 -12.16 -3.61 11.10
N PRO A 223 -10.88 -3.62 10.69
CA PRO A 223 -10.02 -4.80 10.82
C PRO A 223 -9.77 -5.24 12.27
N ILE A 224 -9.91 -4.34 13.25
CA ILE A 224 -9.74 -4.67 14.68
C ILE A 224 -10.99 -5.38 15.22
N ASP A 225 -12.18 -5.07 14.68
CA ASP A 225 -13.48 -5.57 15.13
C ASP A 225 -13.70 -5.38 16.65
N LYS A 226 -13.50 -4.14 17.11
CA LYS A 226 -13.67 -3.72 18.52
C LYS A 226 -14.65 -2.54 18.66
N PRO A 227 -15.95 -2.76 18.37
CA PRO A 227 -16.96 -1.74 18.64
C PRO A 227 -17.10 -1.48 20.15
N GLY A 228 -17.39 -0.24 20.53
CA GLY A 228 -17.63 0.17 21.90
C GLY A 228 -17.50 1.67 22.11
N ALA A 229 -17.39 2.09 23.37
CA ALA A 229 -17.05 3.46 23.74
C ALA A 229 -15.53 3.53 23.98
N TRP A 230 -14.81 4.15 23.05
CA TRP A 230 -13.35 4.15 23.05
C TRP A 230 -12.78 5.20 24.01
N ASN A 231 -13.39 6.38 24.06
CA ASN A 231 -12.89 7.48 24.90
C ASN A 231 -12.81 7.12 26.38
N ASN A 232 -11.66 7.44 26.98
CA ASN A 232 -11.34 7.31 28.40
C ASN A 232 -11.76 5.96 28.97
N ASN A 233 -11.56 4.89 28.18
CA ASN A 233 -11.96 3.55 28.54
C ASN A 233 -10.77 2.59 28.50
N SER A 234 -10.28 2.20 29.68
CA SER A 234 -9.13 1.29 29.81
C SER A 234 -9.32 -0.08 29.15
N ALA A 235 -10.55 -0.53 28.91
CA ALA A 235 -10.80 -1.76 28.14
C ALA A 235 -10.34 -1.65 26.67
N PHE A 236 -10.17 -0.42 26.17
CA PHE A 236 -9.70 -0.10 24.83
C PHE A 236 -8.27 0.45 24.80
N ALA A 237 -7.55 0.44 25.93
CA ALA A 237 -6.19 1.01 26.04
C ALA A 237 -5.24 0.56 24.92
N SER A 238 -5.28 -0.72 24.52
CA SER A 238 -4.44 -1.27 23.45
C SER A 238 -4.82 -0.81 22.03
N TYR A 239 -5.91 -0.05 21.87
CA TYR A 239 -6.43 0.41 20.58
C TYR A 239 -6.52 1.92 20.47
N HIS A 240 -6.16 2.66 21.52
CA HIS A 240 -6.12 4.12 21.47
C HIS A 240 -5.01 4.60 20.53
N THR A 241 -5.24 5.75 19.93
CA THR A 241 -4.35 6.41 18.97
C THR A 241 -4.10 7.87 19.33
N GLN A 242 -4.85 8.44 20.28
CA GLN A 242 -4.66 9.81 20.80
C GLN A 242 -4.94 9.81 22.33
N SER A 243 -4.36 10.67 23.15
CA SER A 243 -3.22 11.54 22.86
C SER A 243 -1.89 10.89 23.25
N THR A 244 -0.84 11.11 22.47
CA THR A 244 0.53 10.77 22.87
C THR A 244 1.02 11.59 24.07
N HIS A 245 0.32 12.68 24.41
CA HIS A 245 0.65 13.63 25.47
C HIS A 245 -0.40 13.65 26.60
N SER A 246 0.05 13.63 27.85
CA SER A 246 -0.76 13.82 29.05
C SER A 246 -0.83 15.28 29.50
N THR A 247 0.20 16.08 29.21
CA THR A 247 0.27 17.51 29.58
C THR A 247 0.45 18.41 28.38
N SER A 248 -0.10 19.62 28.44
CA SER A 248 -0.04 20.56 27.32
C SER A 248 1.33 21.19 27.18
N SER A 249 1.85 21.22 25.94
CA SER A 249 2.94 22.07 25.50
C SER A 249 2.46 23.21 24.58
N GLY A 250 1.13 23.41 24.50
CA GLY A 250 0.47 24.47 23.75
C GLY A 250 -0.16 24.04 22.42
N CYS A 251 0.45 23.12 21.67
CA CYS A 251 -0.09 22.61 20.41
C CYS A 251 -0.82 21.25 20.52
N PRO A 252 -0.19 20.16 21.00
CA PRO A 252 -0.82 18.83 21.04
C PRO A 252 -2.01 18.80 22.00
N SER A 253 -3.01 17.99 21.65
CA SER A 253 -4.10 17.63 22.57
C SER A 253 -3.54 16.90 23.78
N THR A 254 -4.21 17.01 24.93
CA THR A 254 -3.78 16.40 26.19
C THR A 254 -4.80 15.40 26.70
N GLY A 255 -4.41 14.60 27.69
CA GLY A 255 -5.27 13.59 28.30
C GLY A 255 -4.57 12.24 28.44
N GLY A 256 -3.51 12.04 27.64
CA GLY A 256 -2.80 10.79 27.50
C GLY A 256 -3.55 9.85 26.57
N MET A 257 -3.06 8.61 26.46
CA MET A 257 -3.52 7.67 25.43
C MET A 257 -4.90 7.07 25.76
N ASP A 258 -5.98 7.79 25.43
CA ASP A 258 -7.33 7.56 25.93
C ASP A 258 -8.45 7.60 24.88
N ASP A 259 -8.12 7.87 23.62
CA ASP A 259 -9.05 7.94 22.48
C ASP A 259 -8.60 7.08 21.31
N ARG A 260 -9.56 6.52 20.55
CA ARG A 260 -9.31 5.87 19.26
C ARG A 260 -9.95 6.69 18.16
N PHE A 261 -9.17 7.57 17.55
CA PHE A 261 -9.66 8.46 16.48
C PHE A 261 -9.13 8.10 15.10
N ASP A 262 -8.03 7.37 15.01
CA ASP A 262 -7.38 7.04 13.74
C ASP A 262 -7.79 5.65 13.27
N PHE A 263 -8.39 5.59 12.09
CA PHE A 263 -8.91 4.35 11.51
C PHE A 263 -8.31 4.07 10.14
N ILE A 264 -8.28 2.79 9.79
CA ILE A 264 -8.22 2.31 8.42
C ILE A 264 -9.29 1.24 8.31
N LEU A 265 -10.44 1.60 7.74
CA LEU A 265 -11.53 0.68 7.44
C LEU A 265 -11.37 0.15 6.00
N MET A 266 -11.83 -1.07 5.75
CA MET A 266 -11.62 -1.74 4.46
C MET A 266 -12.92 -2.22 3.82
N SER A 267 -13.04 -2.17 2.49
CA SER A 267 -14.17 -2.77 1.78
C SER A 267 -14.17 -4.30 1.87
N ASN A 268 -15.32 -4.89 1.58
CA ASN A 268 -15.45 -6.34 1.46
C ASN A 268 -14.53 -6.94 0.38
N ASN A 269 -14.20 -6.18 -0.68
CA ASN A 269 -13.29 -6.63 -1.71
C ASN A 269 -11.88 -6.93 -1.18
N LEU A 270 -11.36 -6.05 -0.30
CA LEU A 270 -10.10 -6.27 0.39
C LEU A 270 -10.20 -7.37 1.44
N LYS A 271 -11.33 -7.48 2.14
CA LYS A 271 -11.56 -8.51 3.15
C LYS A 271 -11.58 -9.92 2.57
N PHE A 272 -12.17 -10.10 1.38
CA PHE A 272 -12.34 -11.40 0.74
C PHE A 272 -11.37 -11.66 -0.41
N GLY A 273 -10.56 -10.67 -0.81
CA GLY A 273 -9.49 -10.85 -1.78
C GLY A 273 -9.94 -11.00 -3.23
N VAL A 274 -11.05 -10.37 -3.63
CA VAL A 274 -11.71 -10.64 -4.92
C VAL A 274 -11.27 -9.70 -6.05
N LYS A 275 -10.42 -8.70 -5.77
CA LYS A 275 -9.88 -7.76 -6.77
C LYS A 275 -8.37 -7.59 -6.71
N HIS A 276 -7.64 -8.70 -6.69
CA HIS A 276 -6.16 -8.76 -6.67
C HIS A 276 -5.46 -8.16 -5.45
N LEU A 277 -6.18 -7.53 -4.53
CA LEU A 277 -5.68 -7.09 -3.23
C LEU A 277 -6.45 -7.80 -2.13
N THR A 278 -5.73 -8.27 -1.12
CA THR A 278 -6.33 -8.92 0.05
C THR A 278 -5.68 -8.36 1.32
N TYR A 279 -6.49 -8.01 2.32
CA TYR A 279 -5.99 -7.63 3.64
C TYR A 279 -5.24 -8.80 4.28
N VAL A 280 -4.08 -8.52 4.89
CA VAL A 280 -3.31 -9.49 5.67
C VAL A 280 -3.85 -9.50 7.11
N PRO A 281 -4.53 -10.59 7.55
CA PRO A 281 -5.09 -10.63 8.90
C PRO A 281 -4.03 -10.43 9.97
N GLY A 282 -4.35 -9.58 10.96
CA GLY A 282 -3.47 -9.26 12.07
C GLY A 282 -2.36 -8.27 11.75
N SER A 283 -2.34 -7.70 10.54
CA SER A 283 -1.37 -6.66 10.16
C SER A 283 -1.78 -5.24 10.56
N TYR A 284 -3.01 -5.04 11.05
CA TYR A 284 -3.44 -3.73 11.54
C TYR A 284 -2.75 -3.40 12.87
N HIS A 285 -2.04 -2.27 12.92
CA HIS A 285 -1.34 -1.81 14.13
C HIS A 285 -1.43 -0.29 14.31
N ALA A 286 -1.73 0.17 15.52
CA ALA A 286 -1.39 1.51 15.99
C ALA A 286 0.07 1.49 16.48
N VAL A 287 0.97 2.13 15.75
CA VAL A 287 2.41 2.00 15.97
C VAL A 287 2.79 2.78 17.23
N GLY A 288 3.48 2.14 18.18
CA GLY A 288 3.82 2.74 19.47
C GLY A 288 2.78 2.50 20.57
N GLN A 289 1.64 1.90 20.26
CA GLN A 289 0.62 1.55 21.26
C GLN A 289 0.97 0.23 21.96
N ASP A 290 1.29 0.29 23.26
CA ASP A 290 1.63 -0.89 24.07
C ASP A 290 0.52 -1.32 25.05
N GLY A 291 -0.55 -0.54 25.16
CA GLY A 291 -1.67 -0.75 26.08
C GLY A 291 -1.35 -0.43 27.55
N LEU A 292 -0.18 0.12 27.86
CA LEU A 292 0.27 0.40 29.23
C LEU A 292 0.20 1.89 29.61
N HIS A 293 -0.09 2.75 28.63
CA HIS A 293 -0.06 4.21 28.75
C HIS A 293 -1.45 4.87 28.76
N PHE A 294 -2.50 4.13 29.15
CA PHE A 294 -3.84 4.71 29.34
C PHE A 294 -3.78 5.95 30.25
N ASN A 295 -4.27 7.09 29.74
CA ASN A 295 -4.22 8.43 30.35
C ASN A 295 -2.80 8.91 30.72
N LYS A 296 -1.76 8.45 30.02
CA LYS A 296 -0.36 8.87 30.19
C LYS A 296 0.28 9.26 28.86
N ASP A 297 1.39 9.98 28.94
CA ASP A 297 2.31 10.15 27.80
C ASP A 297 2.84 8.78 27.37
N ILE A 298 3.04 8.57 26.07
CA ILE A 298 3.60 7.30 25.56
C ILE A 298 5.07 7.07 25.97
N THR A 299 5.72 8.10 26.52
CA THR A 299 7.09 8.09 27.03
C THR A 299 7.15 7.96 28.56
N ALA A 300 6.01 7.89 29.25
CA ALA A 300 5.95 7.76 30.69
C ALA A 300 6.40 6.36 31.18
N SER A 301 6.42 6.16 32.50
CA SER A 301 6.66 4.84 33.08
C SER A 301 5.36 4.01 33.10
N PRO A 302 5.41 2.70 32.77
CA PRO A 302 6.59 1.89 32.45
C PRO A 302 7.15 2.16 31.05
N THR A 303 8.45 1.94 30.83
CA THR A 303 9.07 2.16 29.51
C THR A 303 8.31 1.42 28.41
N ASN A 304 7.85 2.16 27.40
CA ASN A 304 7.25 1.60 26.20
C ASN A 304 8.33 0.93 25.32
N THR A 305 8.19 -0.36 25.08
CA THR A 305 9.12 -1.17 24.26
C THR A 305 8.47 -1.69 22.98
N SER A 306 7.33 -1.13 22.58
CA SER A 306 6.60 -1.56 21.37
C SER A 306 7.32 -1.17 20.08
N VAL A 307 8.18 -0.15 20.14
CA VAL A 307 9.03 0.32 19.05
C VAL A 307 10.42 0.69 19.59
N PRO A 308 11.45 0.82 18.73
CA PRO A 308 12.76 1.34 19.12
C PRO A 308 12.67 2.71 19.81
N PRO A 309 13.58 3.04 20.75
CA PRO A 309 13.48 4.29 21.54
C PRO A 309 13.52 5.59 20.73
N ASP A 310 14.27 5.61 19.63
CA ASP A 310 14.32 6.72 18.67
C ASP A 310 12.98 6.90 17.94
N VAL A 311 12.36 5.80 17.51
CA VAL A 311 11.01 5.81 16.93
C VAL A 311 9.98 6.26 17.95
N LEU A 312 10.04 5.81 19.21
CA LEU A 312 9.13 6.25 20.26
C LEU A 312 9.24 7.77 20.51
N THR A 313 10.47 8.28 20.53
CA THR A 313 10.74 9.72 20.68
C THR A 313 10.17 10.49 19.49
N ALA A 314 10.33 9.98 18.27
CA ALA A 314 9.76 10.57 17.08
C ALA A 314 8.22 10.56 17.09
N LEU A 315 7.58 9.47 17.53
CA LEU A 315 6.12 9.40 17.67
C LEU A 315 5.60 10.45 18.65
N TYR A 316 6.25 10.58 19.81
CA TYR A 316 5.88 11.59 20.81
C TYR A 316 6.12 13.02 20.29
N GLY A 317 7.29 13.28 19.71
CA GLY A 317 7.66 14.63 19.25
C GLY A 317 6.91 15.09 18.01
N ASN A 318 6.40 14.17 17.17
CA ASN A 318 5.75 14.53 15.93
C ASN A 318 4.29 14.95 16.09
N SER A 319 3.49 14.19 16.84
CA SER A 319 2.03 14.37 16.85
C SER A 319 1.42 13.90 18.16
N ASP A 320 0.26 14.45 18.50
CA ASP A 320 -0.63 13.91 19.52
C ASP A 320 -1.31 12.60 19.08
N HIS A 321 -1.17 12.19 17.82
CA HIS A 321 -1.65 10.91 17.31
C HIS A 321 -0.54 9.87 17.15
N LEU A 322 -0.94 8.60 17.07
CA LEU A 322 -0.11 7.50 16.58
C LEU A 322 -0.49 7.12 15.14
N PRO A 323 0.48 6.79 14.27
CA PRO A 323 0.17 6.28 12.94
C PRO A 323 -0.46 4.89 13.04
N VAL A 324 -1.50 4.67 12.24
CA VAL A 324 -2.12 3.36 12.07
C VAL A 324 -1.70 2.76 10.73
N THR A 325 -1.45 1.46 10.73
CA THR A 325 -0.95 0.74 9.54
C THR A 325 -1.75 -0.52 9.29
N LEU A 326 -1.75 -1.00 8.06
CA LEU A 326 -2.12 -2.37 7.70
C LEU A 326 -1.34 -2.85 6.47
N LYS A 327 -1.41 -4.14 6.16
CA LYS A 327 -0.81 -4.72 4.95
C LYS A 327 -1.86 -5.34 4.04
N LEU A 328 -1.63 -5.19 2.73
CA LEU A 328 -2.37 -5.87 1.67
C LEU A 328 -1.40 -6.79 0.92
N THR A 329 -1.78 -8.04 0.64
CA THR A 329 -1.09 -8.84 -0.38
C THR A 329 -1.59 -8.46 -1.76
N VAL A 330 -0.68 -8.45 -2.73
CA VAL A 330 -0.99 -8.23 -4.13
C VAL A 330 -0.91 -9.55 -4.90
N ASP A 331 -2.02 -9.97 -5.49
CA ASP A 331 -2.10 -11.09 -6.43
C ASP A 331 -1.80 -10.63 -7.87
N LYS A 332 -0.68 -9.89 -7.99
CA LYS A 332 -0.03 -9.46 -9.23
C LYS A 332 1.47 -9.50 -9.00
N THR A 333 2.22 -9.69 -10.07
CA THR A 333 3.69 -9.55 -10.00
C THR A 333 4.04 -8.11 -10.34
N LEU A 334 4.92 -7.45 -9.56
CA LEU A 334 5.46 -6.16 -9.94
C LEU A 334 5.96 -6.23 -11.39
N GLY A 335 5.56 -5.23 -12.16
CA GLY A 335 6.14 -4.81 -13.41
C GLY A 335 7.54 -4.34 -13.16
N VAL A 336 8.44 -5.30 -12.91
CA VAL A 336 9.82 -5.11 -13.27
C VAL A 336 9.73 -4.80 -14.76
N THR A 337 10.07 -3.57 -15.16
CA THR A 337 10.51 -3.33 -16.54
C THR A 337 11.55 -4.39 -16.72
N ASP A 338 11.18 -5.41 -17.49
CA ASP A 338 12.01 -6.55 -17.74
C ASP A 338 13.25 -5.88 -18.34
N TRP A 339 14.28 -5.65 -17.52
CA TRP A 339 15.58 -5.17 -17.95
C TRP A 339 16.16 -6.41 -18.62
N ILE A 340 15.55 -6.76 -19.74
CA ILE A 340 16.07 -7.55 -20.80
C ILE A 340 17.14 -6.68 -21.42
N ALA A 341 18.19 -6.42 -20.65
CA ALA A 341 19.53 -6.29 -21.19
C ALA A 341 20.01 -7.68 -21.64
N THR A 342 19.16 -8.45 -22.31
CA THR A 342 19.55 -9.59 -23.15
C THR A 342 19.49 -9.09 -24.58
N ASP A 343 20.26 -9.68 -25.49
CA ASP A 343 20.28 -9.27 -26.89
C ASP A 343 18.95 -9.58 -27.61
N PHE A 344 17.91 -10.06 -26.90
CA PHE A 344 16.70 -10.65 -27.44
C PHE A 344 15.43 -9.89 -27.01
N GLN A 345 14.58 -9.55 -27.97
CA GLN A 345 13.30 -8.87 -27.79
C GLN A 345 12.22 -9.60 -28.59
N ASN A 346 10.95 -9.34 -28.30
CA ASN A 346 9.80 -9.86 -29.08
C ASN A 346 9.81 -11.37 -29.32
N ILE A 347 10.21 -12.16 -28.31
CA ILE A 347 10.32 -13.62 -28.40
C ILE A 347 8.91 -14.23 -28.50
N ARG A 348 8.60 -14.87 -29.64
CA ARG A 348 7.33 -15.57 -29.89
C ARG A 348 7.59 -16.97 -30.43
N PHE A 349 6.76 -17.94 -30.06
CA PHE A 349 6.86 -19.29 -30.61
C PHE A 349 5.50 -19.98 -30.59
N ASN A 350 5.32 -21.01 -31.43
CA ASN A 350 4.12 -21.84 -31.38
C ASN A 350 4.13 -22.73 -30.14
N ASN A 351 2.99 -22.79 -29.46
CA ASN A 351 2.75 -23.68 -28.32
C ASN A 351 1.26 -24.05 -28.31
N PRO A 352 0.86 -25.34 -28.30
CA PRO A 352 1.70 -26.53 -28.28
C PRO A 352 2.58 -26.74 -29.53
N VAL A 353 3.66 -27.49 -29.36
CA VAL A 353 4.65 -27.85 -30.37
C VAL A 353 4.42 -29.29 -30.80
N SER A 354 4.33 -29.55 -32.11
CA SER A 354 4.29 -30.92 -32.63
C SER A 354 5.71 -31.41 -32.93
N SER A 355 6.26 -31.04 -34.08
CA SER A 355 7.61 -31.45 -34.50
C SER A 355 8.61 -30.29 -34.57
N LYS A 356 8.13 -29.04 -34.62
CA LYS A 356 8.99 -27.86 -34.78
C LYS A 356 8.56 -26.70 -33.88
N ILE A 357 9.55 -26.10 -33.22
CA ILE A 357 9.40 -24.80 -32.56
C ILE A 357 9.73 -23.73 -33.61
N ARG A 358 8.70 -23.02 -34.06
CA ARG A 358 8.78 -21.83 -34.91
C ARG A 358 9.01 -20.62 -34.03
N LEU A 359 10.27 -20.27 -33.79
CA LEU A 359 10.71 -19.19 -32.94
C LEU A 359 10.91 -17.90 -33.74
N THR A 360 10.27 -16.82 -33.32
CA THR A 360 10.53 -15.45 -33.77
C THR A 360 11.22 -14.67 -32.67
N ILE A 361 12.30 -13.97 -32.99
CA ILE A 361 13.11 -13.22 -32.04
C ILE A 361 13.70 -11.97 -32.71
N THR A 362 13.62 -10.83 -32.04
CA THR A 362 14.24 -9.57 -32.50
C THR A 362 15.53 -9.33 -31.75
N THR A 363 16.59 -8.91 -32.45
CA THR A 363 17.85 -8.50 -31.81
C THR A 363 18.26 -7.11 -32.28
N THR A 364 18.96 -6.35 -31.44
CA THR A 364 19.43 -4.99 -31.79
C THR A 364 20.75 -5.01 -32.57
N LYS A 365 21.54 -6.06 -32.42
CA LYS A 365 22.84 -6.28 -33.09
C LYS A 365 23.01 -7.77 -33.43
N PRO A 366 23.84 -8.11 -34.43
CA PRO A 366 24.18 -9.51 -34.68
C PRO A 366 24.74 -10.17 -33.42
N THR A 367 24.24 -11.37 -33.09
CA THR A 367 24.60 -12.11 -31.88
C THR A 367 24.39 -13.60 -32.10
N LYS A 368 24.90 -14.43 -31.19
CA LYS A 368 24.67 -15.88 -31.21
C LYS A 368 23.60 -16.27 -30.20
N LEU A 369 22.63 -17.05 -30.65
CA LEU A 369 21.58 -17.65 -29.83
C LEU A 369 21.96 -19.08 -29.46
N TYR A 370 21.96 -19.38 -28.17
CA TYR A 370 22.04 -20.75 -27.64
C TYR A 370 20.68 -21.14 -27.07
N VAL A 371 20.11 -22.24 -27.56
CA VAL A 371 18.83 -22.78 -27.08
C VAL A 371 19.06 -24.13 -26.40
N GLU A 372 18.49 -24.33 -25.22
CA GLU A 372 18.44 -25.61 -24.52
C GLU A 372 16.99 -25.92 -24.14
N LEU A 373 16.51 -27.14 -24.42
CA LEU A 373 15.26 -27.63 -23.82
C LEU A 373 15.60 -28.50 -22.62
N LEU A 374 15.02 -28.17 -21.48
CA LEU A 374 15.14 -28.93 -20.25
C LEU A 374 13.81 -29.62 -19.97
N ASN A 375 13.85 -30.89 -19.61
CA ASN A 375 12.69 -31.53 -18.99
C ASN A 375 12.47 -30.97 -17.57
N LEU A 376 11.36 -31.32 -16.93
CA LEU A 376 11.02 -30.81 -15.60
C LEU A 376 11.98 -31.26 -14.49
N CYS A 377 12.83 -32.26 -14.73
CA CYS A 377 13.90 -32.66 -13.81
C CYS A 377 15.19 -31.85 -14.02
N GLY A 378 15.19 -30.85 -14.91
CA GLY A 378 16.37 -30.05 -15.25
C GLY A 378 17.37 -30.75 -16.17
N LYS A 379 17.03 -31.92 -16.73
CA LYS A 379 17.89 -32.60 -17.72
C LYS A 379 17.71 -31.94 -19.07
N VAL A 380 18.81 -31.52 -19.68
CA VAL A 380 18.80 -31.03 -21.07
C VAL A 380 18.50 -32.18 -22.03
N VAL A 381 17.45 -32.04 -22.83
CA VAL A 381 17.00 -33.02 -23.82
C VAL A 381 17.23 -32.55 -25.26
N PHE A 382 17.51 -31.27 -25.46
CA PHE A 382 17.79 -30.67 -26.77
C PHE A 382 18.72 -29.47 -26.62
N LYS A 383 19.61 -29.27 -27.60
CA LYS A 383 20.44 -28.08 -27.73
C LYS A 383 20.47 -27.61 -29.19
N HIS A 384 20.44 -26.30 -29.39
CA HIS A 384 20.63 -25.67 -30.69
C HIS A 384 21.48 -24.41 -30.55
N THR A 385 22.18 -24.04 -31.62
CA THR A 385 22.94 -22.79 -31.67
C THR A 385 22.78 -22.16 -33.05
N GLU A 386 22.54 -20.86 -33.07
CA GLU A 386 22.24 -20.11 -34.29
C GLU A 386 22.88 -18.72 -34.27
N ASN A 387 23.29 -18.21 -35.43
CA ASN A 387 23.69 -16.81 -35.55
C ASN A 387 22.48 -15.98 -35.96
N LEU A 388 22.18 -14.92 -35.20
CA LEU A 388 21.09 -13.99 -35.47
C LEU A 388 21.64 -12.72 -36.13
N ILE A 389 20.86 -12.15 -37.04
CA ILE A 389 21.11 -10.81 -37.58
C ILE A 389 20.37 -9.76 -36.74
N SER A 390 20.83 -8.50 -36.81
CA SER A 390 20.06 -7.38 -36.27
C SER A 390 18.69 -7.29 -36.95
N GLY A 391 17.66 -6.99 -36.18
CA GLY A 391 16.26 -7.03 -36.60
C GLY A 391 15.57 -8.34 -36.23
N GLN A 392 14.48 -8.65 -36.93
CA GLN A 392 13.67 -9.84 -36.67
C GLN A 392 14.29 -11.08 -37.34
N ASN A 393 14.34 -12.17 -36.59
CA ASN A 393 14.82 -13.49 -37.03
C ASN A 393 13.70 -14.52 -36.83
N GLN A 394 13.64 -15.50 -37.73
CA GLN A 394 12.71 -16.62 -37.62
C GLN A 394 13.48 -17.94 -37.77
N LEU A 395 13.21 -18.88 -36.86
CA LEU A 395 13.91 -20.15 -36.73
C LEU A 395 12.93 -21.29 -36.56
N ASP A 396 13.25 -22.42 -37.19
CA ASP A 396 12.52 -23.68 -37.02
C ASP A 396 13.43 -24.68 -36.30
N LEU A 397 13.20 -24.89 -35.01
CA LEU A 397 13.93 -25.87 -34.21
C LEU A 397 13.22 -27.21 -34.28
N ASN A 398 13.85 -28.21 -34.92
CA ASN A 398 13.28 -29.56 -35.00
C ASN A 398 13.40 -30.28 -33.65
N VAL A 399 12.26 -30.63 -33.08
CA VAL A 399 12.14 -31.34 -31.79
C VAL A 399 11.48 -32.71 -31.96
N GLU A 400 11.41 -33.22 -33.19
CA GLU A 400 10.93 -34.56 -33.48
C GLU A 400 11.73 -35.61 -32.69
N GLY A 401 11.01 -36.55 -32.07
CA GLY A 401 11.60 -37.57 -31.20
C GLY A 401 11.77 -37.16 -29.74
N ILE A 402 11.50 -35.90 -29.37
CA ILE A 402 11.37 -35.50 -27.97
C ILE A 402 10.00 -36.00 -27.46
N PRO A 403 9.94 -36.75 -26.34
CA PRO A 403 8.67 -37.26 -25.82
C PRO A 403 7.66 -36.15 -25.52
N ALA A 404 6.37 -36.44 -25.69
CA ALA A 404 5.31 -35.51 -25.33
C ALA A 404 5.41 -35.12 -23.84
N GLY A 405 5.22 -33.84 -23.53
CA GLY A 405 5.35 -33.32 -22.17
C GLY A 405 5.64 -31.83 -22.09
N MET A 406 5.81 -31.34 -20.86
CA MET A 406 6.19 -29.96 -20.59
C MET A 406 7.71 -29.80 -20.52
N TYR A 407 8.21 -28.76 -21.17
CA TYR A 407 9.63 -28.43 -21.24
C TYR A 407 9.88 -26.96 -20.92
N LEU A 408 11.08 -26.66 -20.43
CA LEU A 408 11.60 -25.31 -20.28
C LEU A 408 12.60 -25.05 -21.41
N MET A 409 12.31 -24.06 -22.25
CA MET A 409 13.21 -23.56 -23.28
C MET A 409 14.03 -22.41 -22.72
N LYS A 410 15.31 -22.66 -22.50
CA LYS A 410 16.30 -21.67 -22.09
C LYS A 410 17.02 -21.14 -23.31
N MET A 411 17.02 -19.83 -23.49
CA MET A 411 17.71 -19.10 -24.55
C MET A 411 18.77 -18.22 -23.92
N SER A 412 19.97 -18.16 -24.50
CA SER A 412 21.03 -17.26 -24.04
C SER A 412 21.83 -16.67 -25.19
N GLY A 413 22.35 -15.46 -24.97
CA GLY A 413 23.25 -14.75 -25.88
C GLY A 413 24.72 -14.94 -25.53
N GLU A 414 25.62 -14.31 -26.27
CA GLU A 414 27.06 -14.35 -25.98
C GLU A 414 27.43 -13.74 -24.62
N ASN A 415 26.61 -12.80 -24.14
CA ASN A 415 26.73 -12.20 -22.82
C ASN A 415 26.33 -13.14 -21.65
N LYS A 416 25.98 -14.40 -21.94
CA LYS A 416 25.54 -15.44 -21.00
C LYS A 416 24.27 -15.13 -20.21
N LYS A 417 23.57 -14.05 -20.52
CA LYS A 417 22.26 -13.77 -19.94
C LYS A 417 21.22 -14.68 -20.55
N THR A 418 20.27 -15.11 -19.74
CA THR A 418 19.33 -16.17 -20.10
C THR A 418 17.89 -15.69 -20.02
N VAL A 419 17.09 -16.09 -21.01
CA VAL A 419 15.63 -15.99 -20.99
C VAL A 419 15.07 -17.40 -21.01
N THR A 420 14.10 -17.70 -20.13
CA THR A 420 13.44 -19.02 -20.10
C THR A 420 11.96 -18.88 -20.44
N ARG A 421 11.44 -19.82 -21.25
CA ARG A 421 10.03 -19.91 -21.63
C ARG A 421 9.53 -21.33 -21.46
N LYS A 422 8.27 -21.51 -21.07
CA LYS A 422 7.62 -22.83 -20.96
C LYS A 422 6.96 -23.19 -22.29
N LEU A 423 7.07 -24.45 -22.69
CA LEU A 423 6.35 -24.99 -23.85
C LEU A 423 5.87 -26.42 -23.61
N VAL A 424 4.87 -26.84 -24.38
CA VAL A 424 4.33 -28.20 -24.39
C VAL A 424 4.66 -28.83 -25.75
N ILE A 425 5.24 -30.03 -25.74
CA ILE A 425 5.42 -30.86 -26.93
C ILE A 425 4.34 -31.94 -26.90
N ASN A 426 3.61 -32.10 -28.01
CA ASN A 426 2.48 -33.04 -28.18
C ASN A 426 2.89 -34.31 -28.91
#